data_AF-A0A820NDB3-F1
#
_entry.id   AF-A0A820NDB3-F1
#
_cell.length_a   1.000
_cell.length_b   1.000
_cell.length_c   1.000
_cell.angle_alpha   90.00
_cell.angle_beta   90.00
_cell.angle_gamma   90.00
#
_symmetry.space_group_name_H-M   'P 1'
#
loop_
_entity.id
_entity.type
_entity.pdbx_description
1 polymer ?
#
loop_
_entity_poly.entity_id
_entity_poly.type
_entity_poly.pdbx_seq_one_letter_code
_entity_poly.pdbx_strand_id
1 'polypeptide(L)'
;GVKLPQSMTIARFLSKQFKLAGKDNLEQAKVDAVVDTSIDLAVKYVPLLMQQDESKKKEEIAKFFADELPKHMKSFETLGKLYGDGSQFFVGNHLTFADLEVYDMLSYVVKIDDKFLQSYPWLERNRQEVEKNPKIAEYLKNRKETPF
;
A
#
# COMPACT_ATOMS: atom_id res chain seq x y z
N GLY A 1 3.75 -30.11 5.49
CA GLY A 1 3.40 -29.25 4.35
C GLY A 1 4.62 -28.49 3.88
N VAL A 2 4.51 -27.80 2.73
CA VAL A 2 5.57 -26.95 2.17
C VAL A 2 5.76 -25.70 3.04
N LYS A 3 7.01 -25.26 3.24
CA LYS A 3 7.37 -24.04 3.98
C LYS A 3 7.85 -22.98 2.99
N LEU A 4 7.24 -21.80 3.01
CA LEU A 4 7.62 -20.67 2.15
C LEU A 4 7.87 -19.44 3.04
N PRO A 5 9.11 -18.93 3.12
CA PRO A 5 9.42 -17.68 3.81
C PRO A 5 9.23 -16.47 2.89
N GLN A 6 9.46 -15.26 3.44
CA GLN A 6 9.35 -13.95 2.80
C GLN A 6 7.91 -13.49 2.53
N SER A 7 7.48 -12.43 3.24
CA SER A 7 6.11 -11.89 3.18
C SER A 7 5.68 -11.59 1.74
N MET A 8 6.51 -10.88 0.98
CA MET A 8 6.21 -10.50 -0.39
C MET A 8 6.28 -11.66 -1.38
N THR A 9 7.11 -12.69 -1.13
CA THR A 9 7.09 -13.92 -1.92
C THR A 9 5.80 -14.69 -1.72
N ILE A 10 5.35 -14.81 -0.47
CA ILE A 10 4.06 -15.45 -0.13
C ILE A 10 2.90 -14.66 -0.75
N ALA A 11 2.91 -13.33 -0.63
CA ALA A 11 1.85 -12.49 -1.16
C ALA A 11 1.76 -12.56 -2.70
N ARG A 12 2.90 -12.53 -3.40
CA ARG A 12 2.95 -12.76 -4.86
C ARG A 12 2.50 -14.15 -5.28
N PHE A 13 2.82 -15.17 -4.48
CA PHE A 13 2.33 -16.52 -4.75
C PHE A 13 0.81 -16.58 -4.64
N LEU A 14 0.24 -16.03 -3.56
CA LEU A 14 -1.21 -16.00 -3.33
C LEU A 14 -1.94 -15.10 -4.33
N SER A 15 -1.36 -13.98 -4.75
CA SER A 15 -1.98 -13.10 -5.74
C SER A 15 -2.22 -13.84 -7.06
N LYS A 16 -1.31 -14.73 -7.46
CA LYS A 16 -1.53 -15.60 -8.64
C LYS A 16 -2.65 -16.61 -8.41
N GLN A 17 -2.69 -17.25 -7.24
CA GLN A 17 -3.75 -18.23 -6.91
C GLN A 17 -5.14 -17.60 -6.90
N PHE A 18 -5.24 -16.34 -6.45
CA PHE A 18 -6.51 -15.63 -6.31
C PHE A 18 -6.80 -14.65 -7.46
N LYS A 19 -6.02 -14.69 -8.55
CA LYS A 19 -6.20 -13.83 -9.74
C LYS A 19 -6.14 -12.33 -9.43
N LEU A 20 -5.24 -11.96 -8.52
CA LEU A 20 -4.93 -10.59 -8.10
C LEU A 20 -3.57 -10.11 -8.64
N ALA A 21 -2.94 -10.89 -9.52
CA ALA A 21 -1.61 -10.61 -10.04
C ALA A 21 -1.63 -9.88 -11.41
N GLY A 22 -2.77 -9.33 -11.84
CA GLY A 22 -2.97 -8.87 -13.22
C GLY A 22 -3.36 -10.00 -14.17
N LYS A 23 -3.85 -9.65 -15.37
CA LYS A 23 -4.42 -10.61 -16.33
C LYS A 23 -3.39 -11.30 -17.24
N ASP A 24 -2.23 -10.70 -17.40
CA ASP A 24 -1.14 -11.18 -18.24
C ASP A 24 0.23 -10.85 -17.64
N ASN A 25 1.30 -11.33 -18.27
CA ASN A 25 2.66 -11.14 -17.78
C ASN A 25 3.06 -9.66 -17.65
N LEU A 26 2.51 -8.77 -18.50
CA LEU A 26 2.84 -7.36 -18.47
C LEU A 26 2.08 -6.64 -17.36
N GLU A 27 0.80 -6.94 -17.16
CA GLU A 27 0.05 -6.45 -15.99
C GLU A 27 0.66 -6.96 -14.70
N GLN A 28 1.11 -8.21 -14.64
CA GLN A 28 1.84 -8.72 -13.47
C GLN A 28 3.11 -7.91 -13.19
N ALA A 29 3.90 -7.61 -14.22
CA ALA A 29 5.10 -6.78 -14.05
C ALA A 29 4.75 -5.37 -13.53
N LYS A 30 3.63 -4.78 -13.97
CA LYS A 30 3.14 -3.49 -13.45
C LYS A 30 2.68 -3.58 -12.00
N VAL A 31 1.98 -4.65 -11.63
CA VAL A 31 1.56 -4.92 -10.24
C VAL A 31 2.80 -5.04 -9.36
N ASP A 32 3.78 -5.84 -9.80
CA ASP A 32 5.05 -6.02 -9.10
C ASP A 32 5.81 -4.69 -8.94
N ALA A 33 5.83 -3.82 -9.96
CA ALA A 33 6.47 -2.50 -9.87
C ALA A 33 5.84 -1.57 -8.82
N VAL A 34 4.50 -1.57 -8.70
CA VAL A 34 3.80 -0.79 -7.66
C VAL A 34 4.11 -1.35 -6.27
N VAL A 35 4.09 -2.67 -6.12
CA VAL A 35 4.46 -3.35 -4.87
C VAL A 35 5.91 -3.06 -4.49
N ASP A 36 6.86 -3.16 -5.42
CA ASP A 36 8.27 -2.85 -5.10
C ASP A 36 8.46 -1.38 -4.72
N THR A 37 7.66 -0.48 -5.29
CA THR A 37 7.63 0.94 -4.88
C THR A 37 7.11 1.12 -3.44
N SER A 38 6.17 0.27 -2.96
CA SER A 38 5.74 0.27 -1.54
C SER A 38 6.84 -0.24 -0.62
N ILE A 39 7.60 -1.24 -1.06
CA ILE A 39 8.73 -1.79 -0.30
C ILE A 39 9.82 -0.73 -0.13
N ASP A 40 10.15 0.02 -1.17
CA ASP A 40 11.13 1.12 -1.10
C ASP A 40 10.73 2.18 -0.05
N LEU A 41 9.43 2.47 0.05
CA LEU A 41 8.89 3.33 1.09
C LEU A 41 8.99 2.67 2.48
N ALA A 42 8.59 1.40 2.60
CA ALA A 42 8.60 0.65 3.85
C ALA A 42 10.01 0.57 4.45
N VAL A 43 11.04 0.37 3.63
CA VAL A 43 12.46 0.34 4.07
C VAL A 43 12.87 1.66 4.74
N LYS A 44 12.34 2.80 4.30
CA LYS A 44 12.60 4.10 4.93
C LYS A 44 11.74 4.33 6.18
N TYR A 45 10.49 3.90 6.15
CA TYR A 45 9.49 4.24 7.16
C TYR A 45 9.49 3.31 8.37
N VAL A 46 9.65 1.99 8.17
CA VAL A 46 9.64 1.00 9.26
C VAL A 46 10.72 1.26 10.32
N PRO A 47 11.97 1.63 9.99
CA PRO A 47 12.97 1.97 11.00
C PRO A 47 12.54 3.12 11.92
N LEU A 48 11.79 4.10 11.40
CA LEU A 48 11.27 5.23 12.18
C LEU A 48 10.24 4.75 13.20
N LEU A 49 9.39 3.78 12.83
CA LEU A 49 8.42 3.17 13.75
C LEU A 49 9.10 2.36 14.86
N MET A 50 10.28 1.79 14.58
CA MET A 50 11.06 0.97 15.51
C MET A 50 12.00 1.80 16.41
N GLN A 51 12.06 3.12 16.23
CA GLN A 51 12.80 4.03 17.09
C GLN A 51 12.32 3.91 18.54
N GLN A 52 13.25 3.70 19.48
CA GLN A 52 12.95 3.47 20.90
C GLN A 52 12.83 4.77 21.69
N ASP A 53 13.51 5.83 21.26
CA ASP A 53 13.38 7.15 21.85
C ASP A 53 12.14 7.85 21.28
N GLU A 54 11.09 7.97 22.09
CA GLU A 54 9.81 8.55 21.69
C GLU A 54 9.91 10.00 21.19
N SER A 55 10.84 10.79 21.73
CA SER A 55 11.04 12.18 21.29
C SER A 55 11.68 12.21 19.90
N LYS A 56 12.74 11.43 19.70
CA LYS A 56 13.38 11.31 18.38
C LYS A 56 12.45 10.70 17.34
N LYS A 57 11.68 9.68 17.73
CA LYS A 57 10.69 9.03 16.86
C LYS A 57 9.70 10.05 16.31
N LYS A 58 9.12 10.89 17.17
CA LYS A 58 8.18 11.94 16.75
C LYS A 58 8.83 12.94 15.81
N GLU A 59 10.05 13.39 16.11
CA GLU A 59 10.80 14.33 15.27
C GLU A 59 11.11 13.73 13.89
N GLU A 60 11.64 12.50 13.84
CA GLU A 60 12.02 11.81 12.61
C GLU A 60 10.80 11.50 11.73
N ILE A 61 9.69 11.06 12.33
CA ILE A 61 8.41 10.86 11.62
C ILE A 61 7.89 12.19 11.06
N ALA A 62 7.87 13.25 11.85
CA ALA A 62 7.39 14.56 11.38
C ALA A 62 8.22 15.06 10.19
N LYS A 63 9.55 14.92 10.26
CA LYS A 63 10.45 15.26 9.16
C LYS A 63 10.18 14.39 7.92
N PHE A 64 10.00 13.09 8.11
CA PHE A 64 9.69 12.16 7.02
C PHE A 64 8.38 12.51 6.31
N PHE A 65 7.34 12.87 7.07
CA PHE A 65 6.03 13.29 6.54
C PHE A 65 6.11 14.62 5.78
N ALA A 66 7.00 15.52 6.19
CA ALA A 66 7.21 16.80 5.50
C ALA A 66 8.04 16.65 4.21
N ASP A 67 9.12 15.87 4.24
CA ASP A 67 10.16 15.94 3.20
C ASP A 67 10.14 14.76 2.22
N GLU A 68 9.86 13.54 2.67
CA GLU A 68 10.05 12.31 1.90
C GLU A 68 8.73 11.68 1.47
N LEU A 69 7.78 11.53 2.40
CA LEU A 69 6.50 10.88 2.14
C LEU A 69 5.73 11.53 0.96
N PRO A 70 5.68 12.87 0.78
CA PRO A 70 5.02 13.49 -0.37
C PRO A 70 5.58 13.06 -1.73
N LYS A 71 6.90 12.79 -1.80
CA LYS A 71 7.54 12.32 -3.04
C LYS A 71 7.03 10.92 -3.38
N HIS A 72 6.94 10.03 -2.40
CA HIS A 72 6.40 8.68 -2.57
C HIS A 72 4.92 8.70 -2.95
N MET A 73 4.09 9.52 -2.30
CA MET A 73 2.67 9.65 -2.66
C MET A 73 2.48 10.09 -4.11
N LYS A 74 3.27 11.08 -4.55
CA LYS A 74 3.26 11.54 -5.94
C LYS A 74 3.64 10.40 -6.89
N SER A 75 4.66 9.61 -6.57
CA SER A 75 5.04 8.44 -7.37
C SER A 75 3.90 7.43 -7.47
N PHE A 76 3.21 7.10 -6.38
CA PHE A 76 2.05 6.20 -6.44
C PHE A 76 0.91 6.76 -7.28
N GLU A 77 0.54 8.03 -7.12
CA GLU A 77 -0.48 8.64 -7.99
C GLU A 77 -0.07 8.61 -9.47
N THR A 78 1.22 8.82 -9.77
CA THR A 78 1.74 8.71 -11.13
C THR A 78 1.60 7.28 -11.66
N LEU A 79 2.00 6.27 -10.90
CA LEU A 79 1.87 4.86 -11.29
C LEU A 79 0.40 4.47 -11.49
N GLY A 80 -0.47 4.84 -10.56
CA GLY A 80 -1.90 4.58 -10.63
C GLY A 80 -2.56 5.19 -11.87
N LYS A 81 -2.25 6.45 -12.18
CA LYS A 81 -2.73 7.12 -13.40
C LYS A 81 -2.14 6.51 -14.68
N LEU A 82 -0.91 6.01 -14.63
CA LEU A 82 -0.20 5.42 -15.78
C LEU A 82 -0.68 4.01 -16.11
N TYR A 83 -0.95 3.18 -15.10
CA TYR A 83 -1.24 1.75 -15.27
C TYR A 83 -2.70 1.38 -15.06
N GLY A 84 -3.49 2.22 -14.39
CA GLY A 84 -4.87 1.96 -14.04
C GLY A 84 -5.88 2.09 -15.18
N ASP A 85 -5.46 2.35 -16.43
CA ASP A 85 -6.34 2.41 -17.62
C ASP A 85 -7.59 3.30 -17.42
N GLY A 86 -7.41 4.45 -16.76
CA GLY A 86 -8.49 5.38 -16.40
C GLY A 86 -9.39 4.94 -15.24
N SER A 87 -9.16 3.76 -14.67
CA SER A 87 -9.80 3.27 -13.46
C SER A 87 -9.16 3.84 -12.19
N GLN A 88 -9.67 3.38 -11.05
CA GLN A 88 -9.19 3.74 -9.73
C GLN A 88 -8.42 2.59 -9.04
N PHE A 89 -8.00 1.60 -9.81
CA PHE A 89 -7.05 0.56 -9.40
C PHE A 89 -5.67 0.85 -9.98
N PHE A 90 -4.62 0.36 -9.31
CA PHE A 90 -3.25 0.61 -9.74
C PHE A 90 -2.94 0.01 -11.11
N VAL A 91 -3.51 -1.14 -11.47
CA VAL A 91 -3.25 -1.80 -12.75
C VAL A 91 -4.55 -2.30 -13.37
N GLY A 92 -4.81 -1.90 -14.62
CA GLY A 92 -6.04 -2.26 -15.31
C GLY A 92 -7.26 -1.70 -14.60
N ASN A 93 -8.36 -2.44 -14.59
CA ASN A 93 -9.67 -1.98 -14.12
C ASN A 93 -10.29 -2.84 -12.99
N HIS A 94 -9.48 -3.64 -12.30
CA HIS A 94 -9.93 -4.51 -11.23
C HIS A 94 -8.94 -4.52 -10.08
N LEU A 95 -9.40 -4.95 -8.91
CA LEU A 95 -8.58 -5.09 -7.71
C LEU A 95 -7.42 -6.07 -7.96
N THR A 96 -6.21 -5.61 -7.69
CA THR A 96 -4.98 -6.41 -7.70
C THR A 96 -4.31 -6.38 -6.32
N PHE A 97 -3.28 -7.20 -6.15
CA PHE A 97 -2.49 -7.18 -4.91
C PHE A 97 -1.71 -5.85 -4.73
N ALA A 98 -1.42 -5.11 -5.80
CA ALA A 98 -0.84 -3.77 -5.67
C ALA A 98 -1.75 -2.81 -4.88
N ASP A 99 -3.06 -2.87 -5.12
CA ASP A 99 -4.04 -2.06 -4.39
C ASP A 99 -4.08 -2.44 -2.90
N LEU A 100 -4.01 -3.74 -2.60
CA LEU A 100 -4.01 -4.25 -1.22
C LEU A 100 -2.75 -3.84 -0.46
N GLU A 101 -1.59 -3.96 -1.10
CA GLU A 101 -0.30 -3.60 -0.52
C GLU A 101 -0.22 -2.10 -0.24
N VAL A 102 -0.61 -1.25 -1.21
CA VAL A 102 -0.62 0.20 -1.01
C VAL A 102 -1.69 0.58 0.02
N TYR A 103 -2.85 -0.07 0.03
CA TYR A 103 -3.88 0.15 1.06
C TYR A 103 -3.35 -0.12 2.47
N ASP A 104 -2.63 -1.23 2.67
CA ASP A 104 -2.05 -1.58 3.96
C ASP A 104 -0.99 -0.55 4.38
N MET A 105 -0.09 -0.18 3.48
CA MET A 105 0.92 0.86 3.71
C MET A 105 0.27 2.21 4.09
N LEU A 106 -0.76 2.64 3.35
CA LEU A 106 -1.46 3.89 3.63
C LEU A 106 -2.22 3.86 4.96
N SER A 107 -2.60 2.68 5.46
CA SER A 107 -3.28 2.56 6.76
C SER A 107 -2.42 3.08 7.92
N TYR A 108 -1.09 2.95 7.83
CA TYR A 108 -0.17 3.53 8.81
C TYR A 108 -0.05 5.05 8.68
N VAL A 109 -0.10 5.56 7.44
CA VAL A 109 -0.04 7.01 7.17
C VAL A 109 -1.26 7.70 7.76
N VAL A 110 -2.46 7.20 7.49
CA VAL A 110 -3.71 7.78 8.00
C VAL A 110 -3.90 7.60 9.51
N LYS A 111 -3.22 6.63 10.12
CA LYS A 111 -3.18 6.47 11.58
C LYS A 111 -2.39 7.59 12.27
N ILE A 112 -1.42 8.18 11.56
CA ILE A 112 -0.61 9.31 12.06
C ILE A 112 -1.26 10.65 11.73
N ASP A 113 -1.74 10.82 10.49
CA ASP A 113 -2.44 12.00 10.03
C ASP A 113 -3.61 11.59 9.14
N ASP A 114 -4.82 11.63 9.70
CA ASP A 114 -6.07 11.21 9.08
C ASP A 114 -6.49 12.11 7.90
N LYS A 115 -5.86 13.29 7.76
CA LYS A 115 -6.12 14.24 6.67
C LYS A 115 -5.05 14.21 5.59
N PHE A 116 -3.97 13.47 5.78
CA PHE A 116 -2.83 13.46 4.87
C PHE A 116 -3.22 13.17 3.42
N LEU A 117 -4.13 12.20 3.21
CA LEU A 117 -4.58 11.78 1.88
C LEU A 117 -5.52 12.78 1.19
N GLN A 118 -6.01 13.82 1.87
CA GLN A 118 -6.81 14.87 1.22
C GLN A 118 -6.03 15.62 0.13
N SER A 119 -4.69 15.64 0.23
CA SER A 119 -3.80 16.21 -0.79
C SER A 119 -3.52 15.26 -1.96
N TYR A 120 -3.94 13.99 -1.88
CA TYR A 120 -3.68 12.93 -2.85
C TYR A 120 -5.00 12.23 -3.24
N PRO A 121 -5.89 12.93 -3.97
CA PRO A 121 -7.25 12.47 -4.22
C PRO A 121 -7.33 11.16 -5.02
N TRP A 122 -6.31 10.81 -5.82
CA TRP A 122 -6.31 9.53 -6.52
C TRP A 122 -6.05 8.38 -5.53
N LEU A 123 -5.10 8.55 -4.60
CA LEU A 123 -4.82 7.53 -3.57
C LEU A 123 -6.00 7.36 -2.62
N GLU A 124 -6.62 8.48 -2.21
CA GLU A 124 -7.81 8.46 -1.37
C GLU A 124 -8.95 7.65 -2.03
N ARG A 125 -9.20 7.87 -3.32
CA ARG A 125 -10.21 7.10 -4.04
C ARG A 125 -9.83 5.63 -4.22
N ASN A 126 -8.57 5.30 -4.51
CA ASN A 126 -8.12 3.91 -4.58
C ASN A 126 -8.35 3.19 -3.24
N ARG A 127 -8.00 3.84 -2.14
CA ARG A 127 -8.25 3.34 -0.78
C ARG A 127 -9.74 3.04 -0.56
N GLN A 128 -10.62 3.96 -0.95
CA GLN A 128 -12.07 3.77 -0.87
C GLN A 128 -12.58 2.61 -1.74
N GLU A 129 -12.05 2.43 -2.95
CA GLU A 129 -12.40 1.28 -3.80
C GLU A 129 -12.00 -0.06 -3.18
N VAL A 130 -10.85 -0.11 -2.51
CA VAL A 130 -10.42 -1.31 -1.76
C VAL A 130 -11.38 -1.60 -0.60
N GLU A 131 -11.76 -0.58 0.17
CA GLU A 131 -12.69 -0.72 1.31
C GLU A 131 -14.11 -1.14 0.89
N LYS A 132 -14.54 -0.79 -0.33
CA LYS A 132 -15.85 -1.20 -0.88
C LYS A 132 -15.93 -2.70 -1.16
N ASN A 133 -14.81 -3.41 -1.27
CA ASN A 133 -14.84 -4.85 -1.49
C ASN A 133 -15.48 -5.56 -0.29
N PRO A 134 -16.58 -6.33 -0.46
CA PRO A 134 -17.31 -6.89 0.67
C PRO A 134 -16.47 -7.81 1.56
N LYS A 135 -15.55 -8.59 0.98
CA LYS A 135 -14.69 -9.51 1.75
C LYS A 135 -13.64 -8.74 2.55
N ILE A 136 -13.15 -7.63 1.99
CA ILE A 136 -12.19 -6.75 2.68
C ILE A 136 -12.90 -5.99 3.79
N ALA A 137 -14.06 -5.41 3.52
CA ALA A 137 -14.87 -4.71 4.52
C ALA A 137 -15.21 -5.64 5.71
N GLU A 138 -15.63 -6.88 5.44
CA GLU A 138 -15.90 -7.87 6.47
C GLU A 138 -14.64 -8.23 7.27
N TYR A 139 -13.49 -8.41 6.61
CA TYR A 139 -12.22 -8.64 7.29
C TYR A 139 -11.83 -7.45 8.19
N LEU A 140 -11.91 -6.22 7.67
CA LEU A 140 -11.55 -5.01 8.39
C LEU A 140 -12.43 -4.79 9.63
N LYS A 141 -13.72 -5.13 9.56
CA LYS A 141 -14.64 -5.05 10.70
C LYS A 141 -14.29 -6.01 11.83
N ASN A 142 -13.74 -7.18 11.49
CA ASN A 142 -13.53 -8.27 12.44
C ASN A 142 -12.06 -8.46 12.85
N ARG A 143 -11.11 -7.86 12.12
CA ARG A 143 -9.68 -7.97 12.45
C ARG A 143 -9.41 -7.30 13.79
N LYS A 144 -8.51 -7.89 14.57
CA LYS A 144 -8.04 -7.28 15.82
C LYS A 144 -7.22 -6.05 15.50
N GLU A 145 -7.42 -4.98 16.25
CA GLU A 145 -6.54 -3.82 16.19
C GLU A 145 -5.19 -4.16 16.83
N THR A 146 -4.11 -3.85 16.12
CA THR A 146 -2.75 -4.00 16.60
C THR A 146 -2.03 -2.64 16.59
N PRO A 147 -1.03 -2.45 17.46
CA PRO A 147 -0.25 -1.20 17.49
C PRO A 147 0.53 -1.01 16.19
N PHE A 148 1.04 -2.12 15.65
CA PHE A 148 1.75 -2.31 14.40
C PHE A 148 1.11 -3.46 13.63
#